data_AF-A0A7C7I3R0-F1
#
_entry.id   AF-A0A7C7I3R0-F1
#
_cell.length_a   1.000
_cell.length_b   1.000
_cell.length_c   1.000
_cell.angle_alpha   90.00
_cell.angle_beta   90.00
_cell.angle_gamma   90.00
#
_symmetry.space_group_name_H-M   'P 1'
#
loop_
_entity.id
_entity.type
_entity.pdbx_description
1 polymer ?
#
loop_
_entity_poly.entity_id
_entity_poly.type
_entity_poly.pdbx_seq_one_letter_code
_entity_poly.pdbx_strand_id
1 'polypeptide(L)' 'MNTIQTFMLRHPLLSVVLILPFTMIFTVAVFSLIINILLPGLLALWLAGWVYTSIVGQHWRRNINEPFWFVRVG' A
#
# COMPACT_ATOMS: atom_id res chain seq x y z
N MET A 1 -5.60 34.00 -21.47
CA MET A 1 -4.76 33.41 -20.40
C MET A 1 -5.63 33.28 -19.17
N ASN A 2 -5.71 32.10 -18.54
CA ASN A 2 -6.61 31.86 -17.41
C ASN A 2 -6.14 32.62 -16.16
N THR A 3 -7.00 33.44 -15.58
CA THR A 3 -6.72 34.27 -14.40
C THR A 3 -6.17 33.45 -13.21
N ILE A 4 -6.64 32.21 -13.06
CA ILE A 4 -6.17 31.27 -12.03
C ILE A 4 -4.71 30.89 -12.28
N GLN A 5 -4.34 30.59 -13.52
CA GLN A 5 -2.97 30.20 -13.87
C GLN A 5 -2.00 31.37 -13.64
N THR A 6 -2.40 32.59 -13.98
CA THR A 6 -1.61 33.80 -13.73
C THR A 6 -1.42 34.03 -12.22
N PHE A 7 -2.46 33.82 -11.41
CA PHE A 7 -2.35 33.91 -9.95
C PHE A 7 -1.42 32.85 -9.36
N MET A 8 -1.52 31.61 -9.85
CA MET A 8 -0.67 30.51 -9.39
C MET A 8 0.81 30.73 -9.69
N LEU A 9 1.13 31.27 -10.87
CA LEU A 9 2.49 31.63 -11.25
C LEU A 9 3.01 32.84 -10.48
N ARG A 10 2.14 33.78 -10.11
CA ARG A 10 2.50 35.00 -9.37
C ARG A 10 2.73 34.72 -7.88
N HIS A 11 1.98 33.79 -7.29
CA HIS A 11 2.07 33.44 -5.87
C HIS A 11 2.15 31.91 -5.67
N PRO A 12 3.32 31.30 -5.97
CA PRO A 12 3.47 29.85 -5.98
C PRO A 12 3.27 29.23 -4.59
N LEU A 13 3.82 29.82 -3.54
CA LEU A 13 3.70 29.30 -2.17
C LEU A 13 2.25 29.30 -1.67
N LEU A 14 1.52 30.40 -1.87
CA LEU A 14 0.10 30.49 -1.48
C LEU A 14 -0.76 29.45 -2.22
N SER A 15 -0.45 29.23 -3.49
CA SER A 15 -1.16 28.25 -4.31
C SER A 15 -0.91 26.82 -3.85
N VAL A 16 0.33 26.48 -3.50
CA VAL A 16 0.68 25.18 -2.95
C VAL A 16 -0.02 24.96 -1.61
N VAL A 17 0.03 25.93 -0.69
CA VAL A 17 -0.64 25.83 0.61
C VAL A 17 -2.14 25.64 0.46
N LEU A 18 -2.76 26.29 -0.53
CA LEU A 18 -4.19 26.15 -0.79
C LEU A 18 -4.56 24.76 -1.34
N ILE A 19 -3.70 24.15 -2.16
CA ILE A 19 -3.94 22.83 -2.77
C ILE A 19 -3.56 21.69 -1.82
N LEU A 20 -2.59 21.92 -0.94
CA LEU A 20 -2.04 20.94 0.00
C LEU A 20 -3.08 20.17 0.83
N PRO A 21 -4.13 20.78 1.44
CA PRO A 21 -5.11 20.01 2.19
C PRO A 21 -5.87 18.99 1.32
N PHE A 22 -6.16 19.33 0.06
CA PHE A 22 -6.86 18.44 -0.86
C PHE A 22 -5.98 17.27 -1.29
N THR A 23 -4.71 17.55 -1.63
CA THR A 23 -3.76 16.48 -1.97
C THR A 23 -3.43 15.62 -0.76
N MET A 24 -3.37 16.20 0.45
CA MET A 24 -3.17 15.47 1.70
C MET A 24 -4.31 14.48 1.97
N ILE A 25 -5.57 14.90 1.84
CA ILE A 25 -6.74 14.01 1.99
C ILE A 25 -6.65 12.85 0.99
N PHE A 26 -6.32 13.15 -0.27
CA PHE A 26 -6.17 12.13 -1.30
C PHE A 26 -5.05 11.13 -0.95
N THR A 27 -3.88 11.63 -0.54
CA THR A 27 -2.77 10.78 -0.11
C THR A 27 -3.17 9.90 1.06
N VAL A 28 -3.81 10.44 2.10
CA VAL A 28 -4.30 9.65 3.24
C VAL A 28 -5.29 8.56 2.80
N ALA A 29 -6.18 8.84 1.85
CA ALA A 29 -7.13 7.86 1.34
C ALA A 29 -6.41 6.69 0.62
N VAL A 30 -5.40 7.00 -0.22
CA VAL A 30 -4.59 5.99 -0.90
C VAL A 30 -3.82 5.13 0.09
N PHE A 31 -3.16 5.75 1.07
CA PHE A 31 -2.45 5.01 2.12
C PHE A 31 -3.40 4.16 2.96
N SER A 32 -4.58 4.67 3.29
CA SER A 32 -5.61 3.93 4.01
C SER A 32 -6.04 2.68 3.25
N LEU A 33 -6.23 2.77 1.92
CA LEU A 33 -6.54 1.61 1.09
C LEU A 33 -5.43 0.55 1.17
N ILE A 34 -4.17 0.98 1.06
CA ILE A 34 -3.01 0.07 1.10
C ILE A 34 -2.89 -0.59 2.47
N ILE A 35 -2.95 0.19 3.55
CA ILE A 35 -2.72 -0.31 4.91
C ILE A 35 -3.90 -1.12 5.44
N ASN A 36 -5.14 -0.76 5.07
CA ASN A 36 -6.33 -1.45 5.60
C ASN A 36 -6.81 -2.61 4.72
N ILE A 37 -6.39 -2.71 3.46
CA ILE A 37 -6.82 -3.79 2.55
C ILE A 37 -5.63 -4.62 2.09
N LEU A 38 -4.62 -3.97 1.50
CA LEU A 38 -3.50 -4.67 0.89
C LEU A 38 -2.62 -5.35 1.95
N LEU A 39 -2.26 -4.60 3.00
CA LEU A 39 -1.41 -5.10 4.09
C LEU A 39 -2.05 -6.29 4.83
N PRO A 40 -3.34 -6.24 5.25
CA PRO A 40 -3.96 -7.36 5.94
C PRO A 40 -4.14 -8.57 5.02
N GLY A 41 -4.40 -8.34 3.73
CA GLY A 41 -4.46 -9.41 2.73
C GLY A 41 -3.12 -10.15 2.59
N LEU A 42 -2.02 -9.40 2.48
CA LEU A 42 -0.67 -9.99 2.42
C LEU A 42 -0.31 -10.74 3.71
N LEU A 43 -0.64 -10.18 4.88
CA LEU A 43 -0.42 -10.82 6.17
C LEU A 43 -1.26 -12.10 6.32
N ALA A 44 -2.51 -12.09 5.86
CA ALA A 44 -3.38 -13.27 5.87
C ALA A 44 -2.82 -14.37 4.96
N LEU A 45 -2.34 -14.03 3.75
CA LEU A 45 -1.69 -14.98 2.85
C LEU A 45 -0.42 -15.58 3.45
N TRP A 46 0.39 -14.74 4.09
CA TRP A 46 1.59 -15.21 4.77
C TRP A 46 1.21 -16.19 5.90
N LEU A 47 0.30 -15.81 6.80
CA LEU A 47 -0.20 -16.67 7.89
C LEU A 47 -0.84 -17.96 7.35
N ALA A 48 -1.57 -17.91 6.24
CA ALA A 48 -2.12 -19.10 5.60
C ALA A 48 -1.00 -20.07 5.18
N GLY A 49 0.14 -19.57 4.72
CA GLY A 49 1.34 -20.37 4.48
C GLY A 49 1.87 -21.09 5.72
N TRP A 50 1.85 -20.43 6.88
CA TRP A 50 2.21 -21.03 8.17
C TRP A 50 1.23 -22.15 8.55
N VAL A 51 -0.07 -21.88 8.46
CA VAL A 51 -1.13 -22.86 8.75
C VAL A 51 -1.01 -24.07 7.82
N TYR A 52 -0.86 -23.85 6.51
CA TYR A 52 -0.69 -24.92 5.53
C TYR A 52 0.54 -25.79 5.80
N THR A 53 1.68 -25.16 6.11
CA THR A 53 2.93 -25.85 6.46
C THR A 53 2.75 -26.72 7.71
N SER A 54 2.00 -26.22 8.70
CA SER A 54 1.68 -26.97 9.92
C SER A 54 0.84 -28.23 9.68
N ILE A 55 -0.13 -28.15 8.76
CA ILE A 55 -1.03 -29.26 8.42
C ILE A 55 -0.29 -30.32 7.60
N VAL A 56 0.57 -29.92 6.66
CA VAL A 56 1.31 -30.84 5.78
C VAL A 56 2.53 -31.47 6.48
N GLY A 57 2.84 -31.08 7.72
CA GLY A 57 3.95 -31.63 8.50
C GLY A 57 5.34 -31.25 7.95
N GLN A 58 5.43 -30.20 7.13
CA GLN A 58 6.70 -29.70 6.61
C GLN A 58 7.40 -28.80 7.66
N HIS A 59 8.73 -28.75 7.61
CA HIS A 59 9.51 -27.98 8.58
C HIS A 59 9.24 -26.46 8.44
N TRP A 60 8.85 -25.80 9.53
CA TRP A 60 8.50 -24.37 9.60
C TRP A 60 9.63 -23.44 9.10
N ARG A 61 10.88 -23.94 9.12
CA ARG A 61 12.07 -23.25 8.59
C ARG A 61 12.00 -22.92 7.10
N ARG A 62 11.18 -23.64 6.32
CA ARG A 62 11.06 -23.40 4.87
C ARG A 62 10.22 -22.17 4.55
N ASN A 63 9.19 -21.88 5.36
CA ASN A 63 8.30 -20.73 5.17
C ASN A 63 8.95 -19.38 5.51
N ILE A 64 10.06 -19.39 6.28
CA ILE A 64 10.84 -18.18 6.62
C ILE A 64 11.74 -17.77 5.44
N ASN A 65 12.27 -18.75 4.71
CA ASN A 65 13.13 -18.50 3.54
C ASN A 65 12.30 -18.29 2.26
N GLU A 66 11.10 -18.87 2.17
CA GLU A 66 10.21 -18.81 0.99
C GLU A 66 8.74 -18.55 1.42
N PRO A 67 8.36 -17.29 1.73
CA PRO A 67 7.05 -16.97 2.32
C PRO A 67 5.82 -17.25 1.44
N PHE A 68 6.02 -17.55 0.15
CA PHE A 68 4.97 -17.88 -0.83
C PHE A 68 5.19 -19.22 -1.53
N TRP A 69 5.92 -20.15 -0.92
CA TRP A 69 6.31 -21.44 -1.52
C TRP A 69 5.12 -22.30 -2.03
N PHE A 70 3.92 -22.04 -1.53
CA PHE A 70 2.66 -22.69 -1.93
C PHE A 70 2.12 -22.20 -3.28
N VAL A 71 2.60 -21.07 -3.79
CA VAL A 71 2.30 -20.60 -5.15
C VAL A 71 3.21 -21.34 -6.13
N ARG A 72 2.82 -22.55 -6.52
CA ARG A 72 3.41 -23.20 -7.69
C ARG A 72 2.77 -22.63 -8.96
N VAL A 73 3.51 -21.77 -9.66
CA VAL A 73 3.17 -21.42 -11.04
C VAL A 73 3.41 -22.69 -11.86
N GLY A 74 2.32 -23.35 -12.26
CA GLY A 74 2.34 -24.52 -13.14
C GLY A 74 2.52 -24.12 -14.60
#